data_AF-A0A918Y4I4-F1
#
_entry.id   AF-A0A918Y4I4-F1
#
_cell.length_a   1.000
_cell.length_b   1.000
_cell.length_c   1.000
_cell.angle_alpha   90.00
_cell.angle_beta   90.00
_cell.angle_gamma   90.00
#
_symmetry.space_group_name_H-M   'P 1'
#
loop_
_entity.id
_entity.type
_entity.pdbx_description
1 polymer ?
#
loop_
_entity_poly.entity_id
_entity_poly.type
_entity_poly.pdbx_seq_one_letter_code
_entity_poly.pdbx_strand_id
1 'polypeptide(L)' 'MFEIRVICEPDDGDRVCEALAAAFDTGPARQYPTRDGKRTRLYVTADHRDSSTNTDHAGSE' A
#
# COMPACT_ATOMS: atom_id res chain seq x y z
N MET A 1 -0.65 8.28 -10.40
CA MET A 1 -0.84 6.83 -10.47
C MET A 1 0.47 6.12 -10.70
N PHE A 2 0.80 5.16 -9.84
CA PHE A 2 1.96 4.28 -9.91
C PHE A 2 1.58 2.86 -9.48
N GLU A 3 2.47 1.89 -9.69
CA GLU A 3 2.23 0.49 -9.33
C GLU A 3 3.21 0.04 -8.23
N ILE A 4 2.68 -0.63 -7.21
CA ILE A 4 3.45 -1.21 -6.10
C ILE A 4 3.48 -2.72 -6.27
N ARG A 5 4.68 -3.29 -6.22
CA ARG A 5 4.92 -4.73 -6.28
C ARG A 5 5.61 -5.19 -5.01
N VAL A 6 4.93 -6.01 -4.22
CA VAL A 6 5.48 -6.56 -2.98
C VAL A 6 5.63 -8.07 -3.10
N ILE A 7 6.73 -8.61 -2.59
CA ILE A 7 6.90 -10.05 -2.38
C ILE A 7 6.92 -10.27 -0.87
N CYS A 8 5.93 -10.97 -0.34
CA CYS A 8 5.80 -11.27 1.08
C CYS A 8 5.50 -12.75 1.29
N GLU A 9 5.60 -13.21 2.54
CA GLU A 9 5.06 -14.51 2.92
C GLU A 9 3.52 -14.49 2.75
N PRO A 10 2.89 -15.66 2.50
CA PRO A 10 1.45 -15.72 2.25
C PRO A 10 0.63 -15.18 3.43
N ASP A 11 1.06 -15.40 4.67
CA ASP A 11 0.39 -14.91 5.88
C ASP A 11 0.50 -13.38 6.08
N ASP A 12 1.46 -12.72 5.44
CA ASP A 12 1.66 -11.27 5.55
C ASP A 12 0.84 -10.46 4.53
N GLY A 13 0.16 -11.14 3.58
CA GLY A 13 -0.51 -10.49 2.44
C GLY A 13 -1.51 -9.41 2.86
N ASP A 14 -2.43 -9.74 3.76
CA ASP A 14 -3.45 -8.82 4.26
C ASP A 14 -2.84 -7.62 5.00
N ARG A 15 -1.83 -7.87 5.84
CA ARG A 15 -1.16 -6.81 6.61
C ARG A 15 -0.42 -5.82 5.71
N VAL A 16 0.21 -6.32 4.64
CA VAL A 16 0.84 -5.47 3.63
C VAL A 16 -0.21 -4.63 2.90
N CYS A 17 -1.33 -5.24 2.49
CA CYS A 17 -2.42 -4.51 1.83
C CYS A 17 -2.99 -3.40 2.73
N GLU A 18 -3.22 -3.67 4.00
CA GLU A 18 -3.72 -2.68 4.97
C GLU A 18 -2.74 -1.52 5.14
N ALA A 19 -1.44 -1.80 5.28
CA ALA A 19 -0.42 -0.78 5.39
C ALA A 19 -0.33 0.10 4.13
N LEU A 20 -0.47 -0.50 2.93
CA LEU A 20 -0.49 0.25 1.67
C LEU A 20 -1.74 1.14 1.55
N ALA A 21 -2.91 0.63 1.94
CA ALA A 21 -4.16 1.39 1.92
C ALA A 21 -4.18 2.55 2.93
N ALA A 22 -3.42 2.44 4.02
CA ALA A 22 -3.26 3.53 4.99
C ALA A 22 -2.39 4.68 4.44
N ALA A 23 -1.40 4.35 3.60
CA ALA A 23 -0.44 5.32 3.06
C ALA A 23 -0.87 5.95 1.73
N PHE A 24 -1.58 5.19 0.88
CA PHE A 24 -1.91 5.58 -0.49
C PHE A 24 -3.39 5.38 -0.78
N ASP A 25 -3.90 6.05 -1.81
CA ASP A 25 -5.16 5.64 -2.41
C ASP A 25 -4.90 4.39 -3.26
N THR A 26 -5.28 3.23 -2.74
CA THR A 26 -4.98 1.93 -3.38
C THR A 26 -6.20 1.35 -4.06
N GLY A 27 -6.03 0.92 -5.30
CA GLY A 27 -6.98 0.05 -5.98
C GLY A 27 -6.96 -1.40 -5.47
N PRO A 28 -7.81 -2.28 -6.02
CA PRO A 28 -7.87 -3.69 -5.62
C PRO A 28 -6.52 -4.39 -5.83
N ALA A 29 -6.01 -5.01 -4.76
CA ALA A 29 -4.76 -5.76 -4.79
C ALA A 29 -4.95 -7.11 -5.51
N ARG A 30 -4.08 -7.39 -6.48
CA ARG A 30 -4.02 -8.71 -7.14
C ARG A 30 -2.90 -9.53 -6.54
N GLN A 31 -3.23 -10.73 -6.09
CA GLN A 31 -2.30 -11.65 -5.47
C GLN A 31 -1.98 -12.81 -6.41
N TYR A 32 -0.69 -13.12 -6.54
CA TYR A 32 -0.24 -14.28 -7.31
C TYR A 32 0.86 -15.00 -6.54
N PRO A 33 0.85 -16.34 -6.46
CA PRO A 33 1.97 -17.08 -5.91
C PRO A 33 3.22 -16.86 -6.78
N THR A 34 4.38 -16.84 -6.13
CA THR A 34 5.67 -16.91 -6.83
C THR A 34 5.85 -18.28 -7.47
N ARG A 35 6.80 -18.40 -8.42
CA ARG A 35 7.06 -19.66 -9.14
C ARG A 35 7.37 -20.86 -8.23
N ASP A 36 7.97 -20.58 -7.07
CA ASP A 36 8.32 -21.58 -6.06
C ASP A 36 7.18 -21.84 -5.05
N GLY A 37 6.08 -21.09 -5.12
CA GLY A 37 4.91 -21.24 -4.25
C GLY A 37 5.10 -20.78 -2.80
N LYS A 38 6.34 -20.49 -2.36
CA LYS A 38 6.64 -20.12 -0.97
C LYS A 38 6.23 -18.69 -0.60
N ARG A 39 6.21 -17.79 -1.57
CA ARG A 39 5.90 -16.37 -1.36
C ARG A 39 4.76 -15.92 -2.25
N THR A 40 4.07 -14.89 -1.79
CA THR A 40 3.01 -14.21 -2.54
C THR A 40 3.54 -12.91 -3.13
N ARG A 41 3.16 -12.64 -4.37
CA ARG A 41 3.36 -11.37 -5.05
C ARG A 41 2.06 -10.59 -5.05
N LEU A 42 2.10 -9.39 -4.49
CA LEU A 42 1.02 -8.43 -4.53
C LEU A 42 1.29 -7.40 -5.62
N TYR A 43 0.29 -7.13 -6.45
CA TYR A 43 0.28 -6.03 -7.41
C TYR A 43 -0.84 -5.08 -7.02
N VAL A 44 -0.47 -3.84 -6.70
CA VAL A 44 -1.39 -2.80 -6.23
C VAL A 44 -1.20 -1.58 -7.10
N THR A 45 -2.29 -1.09 -7.68
CA THR A 45 -2.31 0.25 -8.29
C THR A 45 -2.51 1.26 -7.18
N ALA A 46 -1.70 2.32 -7.17
CA ALA A 46 -1.72 3.32 -6.13
C ALA A 46 -1.64 4.74 -6.70
N ASP A 47 -2.34 5.65 -6.04
CA ASP A 47 -2.22 7.08 -6.24
C ASP A 47 -1.73 7.74 -4.95
N HIS A 48 -1.04 8.86 -5.11
CA HIS A 48 -0.64 9.66 -3.96
C HIS A 48 -1.91 10.14 -3.27
N ARG A 49 -2.01 9.87 -1.97
CA ARG A 49 -3.02 10.51 -1.15
C ARG A 49 -2.56 11.95 -0.93
N ASP A 50 -3.27 12.92 -1.48
CA ASP A 50 -3.03 14.33 -1.16
C ASP A 50 -3.22 14.52 0.35
N SER A 51 -2.12 14.67 1.07
CA SER A 51 -2.11 14.97 2.49
C SER A 51 -2.41 16.46 2.72
N SER A 52 -3.47 16.99 2.11
CA SER A 52 -4.00 18.32 2.43
C SER A 52 -4.81 18.28 3.74
N THR A 53 -4.13 17.84 4.80
CA THR A 53 -4.48 18.11 6.20
C THR A 53 -3.16 18.26 6.95
N ASN A 54 -2.48 19.37 6.65
CA ASN A 54 -1.82 20.16 7.68
C ASN A 54 -1.81 21.63 7.26
N THR A 55 -3.01 22.20 7.12
CA THR A 55 -3.25 23.60 7.43
C THR A 55 -4.04 23.58 8.73
N ASP A 56 -3.31 23.59 9.86
CA ASP A 56 -3.61 24.38 11.07
C ASP A 56 -2.79 23.82 12.25
N HIS A 57 -1.55 24.31 12.40
CA HIS A 57 -1.18 24.86 13.70
C HIS A 57 -0.84 26.33 13.49
N ALA A 58 -1.89 27.14 13.58
CA ALA A 58 -1.81 28.56 13.82
C ALA A 58 -0.97 28.85 15.08
N GLY A 59 -0.11 29.87 14.98
CA GLY A 59 0.27 30.81 16.04
C GLY A 59 0.82 30.29 17.37
N SER A 60 2.07 30.66 17.65
CA SER A 60 2.53 31.30 18.91
C SER A 60 3.94 31.83 18.61
N GLU A 61 4.04 33.10 18.22
CA GLU A 61 4.60 34.22 19.01
C GLU A 61 6.13 34.18 19.13
#